data_AF-X1EAQ1-F1
#
_entry.id   AF-X1EAQ1-F1
#
_cell.length_a   1.000
_cell.length_b   1.000
_cell.length_c   1.000
_cell.angle_alpha   90.00
_cell.angle_beta   90.00
_cell.angle_gamma   90.00
#
_symmetry.space_group_name_H-M   'P 1'
#
loop_
_entity.id
_entity.type
_entity.pdbx_description
1 polymer ?
#
loop_
_entity_poly.entity_id
_entity_poly.type
_entity_poly.pdbx_seq_one_letter_code
_entity_poly.pdbx_strand_id
1 'polypeptide(L)'
;KRLDDVANCANGVGRRMATIPMTFWEQSSPETLDLISEMMRITVECGDYLDKIVIDLLGDRTNVKEYNNRINKLEHDVDVLNIKLRESLQYTNYDINAFTVFTVGNTMDIIEAISDAMEVAADYIMLLLRSANVL
;
A
#
# COMPACT_ATOMS: atom_id res chain seq x y z
N LYS A 1 12.52 -12.88 1.52
CA LYS A 1 11.38 -12.96 2.47
C LYS A 1 10.60 -11.65 2.50
N ARG A 2 11.18 -10.51 2.91
CA ARG A 2 10.44 -9.24 2.97
C ARG A 2 9.89 -8.73 1.62
N LEU A 3 10.68 -8.80 0.54
CA LEU A 3 10.18 -8.49 -0.81
C LEU A 3 9.10 -9.47 -1.31
N ASP A 4 9.10 -10.71 -0.81
CA ASP A 4 8.08 -11.69 -1.15
C ASP A 4 6.74 -11.35 -0.45
N ASP A 5 6.80 -10.81 0.77
CA ASP A 5 5.63 -10.32 1.49
C ASP A 5 4.90 -9.22 0.69
N VAL A 6 5.65 -8.29 0.06
CA VAL A 6 5.09 -7.26 -0.85
C VAL A 6 4.31 -7.88 -2.00
N ALA A 7 4.92 -8.85 -2.70
CA ALA A 7 4.28 -9.54 -3.84
C ALA A 7 3.03 -10.33 -3.40
N ASN A 8 3.09 -10.97 -2.23
CA ASN A 8 1.98 -11.72 -1.66
C ASN A 8 0.80 -10.81 -1.30
N CYS A 9 1.06 -9.63 -0.71
CA CYS A 9 0.02 -8.64 -0.43
C CYS A 9 -0.63 -8.14 -1.72
N ALA A 10 0.17 -7.74 -2.73
CA ALA A 10 -0.34 -7.25 -4.02
C ALA A 10 -1.23 -8.29 -4.73
N ASN A 11 -0.76 -9.54 -4.82
CA ASN A 11 -1.55 -10.63 -5.38
C ASN A 11 -2.80 -10.97 -4.53
N GLY A 12 -2.70 -10.79 -3.21
CA GLY A 12 -3.80 -10.95 -2.27
C GLY A 12 -4.92 -9.93 -2.49
N VAL A 13 -4.57 -8.67 -2.73
CA VAL A 13 -5.54 -7.59 -3.04
C VAL A 13 -6.20 -7.82 -4.39
N GLY A 14 -5.41 -8.07 -5.45
CA GLY A 14 -5.96 -8.24 -6.79
C GLY A 14 -7.01 -9.35 -6.87
N ARG A 15 -6.75 -10.49 -6.22
CA ARG A 15 -7.72 -11.59 -6.13
C ARG A 15 -8.98 -11.22 -5.36
N ARG A 16 -8.87 -10.46 -4.26
CA ARG A 16 -10.03 -10.06 -3.45
C ARG A 16 -10.87 -8.99 -4.12
N MET A 17 -10.24 -8.01 -4.78
CA MET A 17 -10.94 -7.01 -5.59
C MET A 17 -11.83 -7.67 -6.64
N ALA A 18 -11.34 -8.73 -7.29
CA ALA A 18 -12.10 -9.48 -8.28
C ALA A 18 -13.35 -10.20 -7.71
N THR A 19 -13.46 -10.34 -6.38
CA THR A 19 -14.64 -10.92 -5.70
C THR A 19 -15.65 -9.89 -5.23
N ILE A 20 -15.30 -8.60 -5.26
CA ILE A 20 -16.20 -7.52 -4.86
C ILE A 20 -17.24 -7.32 -5.98
N PRO A 21 -18.55 -7.40 -5.69
CA PRO A 21 -19.60 -7.27 -6.69
C PRO A 21 -19.63 -5.85 -7.28
N MET A 22 -20.02 -5.74 -8.54
CA MET A 22 -20.15 -4.45 -9.23
C MET A 22 -21.07 -3.46 -8.53
N THR A 23 -22.10 -3.95 -7.84
CA THR A 23 -23.03 -3.11 -7.06
C THR A 23 -22.33 -2.28 -5.99
N PHE A 24 -21.24 -2.78 -5.38
CA PHE A 24 -20.46 -1.96 -4.45
C PHE A 24 -19.84 -0.76 -5.17
N TRP A 25 -19.12 -1.02 -6.27
CA TRP A 25 -18.44 0.02 -7.05
C TRP A 25 -19.42 1.05 -7.63
N GLU A 26 -20.59 0.60 -8.07
CA GLU A 26 -21.65 1.47 -8.61
C GLU A 26 -22.33 2.33 -7.54
N GLN A 27 -22.37 1.88 -6.29
CA GLN A 27 -22.97 2.59 -5.15
C GLN A 27 -21.97 3.48 -4.40
N SER A 28 -20.66 3.22 -4.55
CA SER A 28 -19.62 4.05 -3.94
C SER A 28 -19.66 5.48 -4.48
N SER A 29 -19.43 6.43 -3.58
CA SER A 29 -19.31 7.83 -3.97
C SER A 29 -18.05 8.03 -4.84
N PRO A 30 -18.03 9.07 -5.71
CA PRO A 30 -16.82 9.44 -6.44
C PRO A 30 -15.62 9.65 -5.50
N GLU A 31 -15.85 10.27 -4.34
CA GLU A 31 -14.82 10.46 -3.32
C GLU A 31 -14.24 9.14 -2.80
N THR A 32 -15.09 8.14 -2.50
CA THR A 32 -14.62 6.80 -2.09
C THR A 32 -13.74 6.18 -3.18
N LEU A 33 -14.16 6.26 -4.44
CA LEU A 33 -13.41 5.68 -5.56
C LEU A 33 -12.09 6.41 -5.82
N ASP A 34 -12.08 7.74 -5.69
CA ASP A 34 -10.88 8.57 -5.80
C ASP A 34 -9.88 8.24 -4.69
N LEU A 35 -10.34 8.07 -3.44
CA LEU A 35 -9.50 7.66 -2.32
C LEU A 35 -8.84 6.29 -2.56
N ILE A 36 -9.61 5.29 -3.00
CA ILE A 36 -9.09 3.96 -3.33
C ILE A 36 -8.06 4.04 -4.46
N SER A 37 -8.37 4.80 -5.51
CA SER A 37 -7.49 4.99 -6.67
C SER A 37 -6.18 5.67 -6.28
N GLU A 38 -6.26 6.69 -5.44
CA GLU A 38 -5.09 7.43 -4.97
C GLU A 38 -4.21 6.59 -4.05
N MET A 39 -4.81 5.81 -3.14
CA MET A 39 -4.06 4.84 -2.33
C MET A 39 -3.28 3.88 -3.22
N MET A 40 -3.94 3.26 -4.22
CA MET A 40 -3.26 2.34 -5.16
C MET A 40 -2.14 3.04 -5.95
N ARG A 41 -2.36 4.29 -6.39
CA ARG A 41 -1.35 5.08 -7.10
C ARG A 41 -0.11 5.31 -6.24
N ILE A 42 -0.30 5.74 -4.99
CA ILE A 42 0.79 5.98 -4.05
C ILE A 42 1.52 4.67 -3.70
N THR A 43 0.79 3.57 -3.51
CA THR A 43 1.40 2.25 -3.28
C THR A 43 2.29 1.82 -4.46
N VAL A 44 1.91 2.09 -5.71
CA VAL A 44 2.78 1.85 -6.87
C VAL A 44 4.03 2.74 -6.81
N GLU A 45 3.86 4.01 -6.45
CA GLU A 45 4.99 4.94 -6.27
C GLU A 45 5.96 4.48 -5.17
N CYS A 46 5.47 3.91 -4.05
CA CYS A 46 6.31 3.24 -3.05
C CYS A 46 7.13 2.10 -3.67
N GLY A 47 6.50 1.29 -4.52
CA GLY A 47 7.14 0.20 -5.24
C GLY A 47 8.30 0.67 -6.12
N ASP A 48 8.12 1.79 -6.82
CA ASP A 48 9.17 2.40 -7.65
C ASP A 48 10.39 2.84 -6.82
N TYR A 49 10.18 3.38 -5.61
CA TYR A 49 11.29 3.72 -4.72
C TYR A 49 11.97 2.48 -4.14
N LEU A 50 11.21 1.43 -3.83
CA LEU A 50 11.78 0.18 -3.35
C LEU A 50 12.65 -0.49 -4.44
N ASP A 51 12.21 -0.45 -5.70
CA ASP A 51 13.01 -0.92 -6.84
C ASP A 51 14.31 -0.11 -6.99
N LYS A 52 14.23 1.23 -6.87
CA LYS A 52 15.42 2.10 -6.86
C LYS A 52 16.39 1.76 -5.72
N ILE A 53 15.90 1.41 -4.52
CA ILE A 53 16.76 0.92 -3.44
C ILE A 53 17.49 -0.36 -3.86
N VAL A 54 16.77 -1.34 -4.42
CA VAL A 54 17.35 -2.61 -4.86
C VAL A 54 18.42 -2.40 -5.94
N ILE A 55 18.18 -1.49 -6.88
CA ILE A 55 19.16 -1.12 -7.91
C ILE A 55 20.38 -0.43 -7.29
N ASP A 56 20.16 0.57 -6.43
CA ASP A 56 21.25 1.36 -5.79
C ASP A 56 22.13 0.50 -4.88
N LEU A 57 21.57 -0.58 -4.29
CA LEU A 57 22.32 -1.58 -3.51
C LEU A 57 23.39 -2.32 -4.34
N LEU A 58 23.18 -2.48 -5.65
CA LEU A 58 24.12 -3.07 -6.59
C LEU A 58 25.22 -2.09 -7.04
N GLY A 59 25.01 -0.79 -6.80
CA GLY A 59 25.95 0.29 -7.11
C GLY A 59 26.63 0.86 -5.87
N ASP A 60 26.77 2.20 -5.85
CA ASP A 60 27.50 2.94 -4.82
C ASP A 60 26.69 3.17 -3.53
N ARG A 61 25.39 2.81 -3.53
CA ARG A 61 24.50 2.86 -2.35
C ARG A 61 24.30 4.25 -1.74
N THR A 62 24.45 5.30 -2.54
CA THR A 62 24.43 6.69 -2.07
C THR A 62 23.03 7.22 -1.81
N ASN A 63 22.00 6.64 -2.45
CA ASN A 63 20.64 7.17 -2.45
C ASN A 63 19.68 6.35 -1.59
N VAL A 64 20.09 5.16 -1.13
CA VAL A 64 19.24 4.25 -0.34
C VAL A 64 18.51 4.96 0.81
N LYS A 65 19.22 5.83 1.54
CA LYS A 65 18.62 6.60 2.66
C LYS A 65 17.54 7.58 2.19
N GLU A 66 17.76 8.25 1.07
CA GLU A 66 16.77 9.19 0.53
C GLU A 66 15.52 8.43 0.06
N TYR A 67 15.70 7.34 -0.68
CA TYR A 67 14.58 6.53 -1.14
C TYR A 67 13.80 5.91 0.00
N ASN A 68 14.47 5.44 1.07
CA ASN A 68 13.79 4.97 2.28
C ASN A 68 12.90 6.05 2.88
N ASN A 69 13.42 7.26 3.09
CA ASN A 69 12.63 8.37 3.62
C ASN A 69 11.42 8.73 2.73
N ARG A 70 11.52 8.53 1.42
CA ARG A 70 10.38 8.71 0.51
C ARG A 70 9.33 7.63 0.72
N ILE A 71 9.74 6.36 0.86
CA ILE A 71 8.81 5.24 1.15
C ILE A 71 8.04 5.51 2.45
N ASN A 72 8.72 5.82 3.56
CA ASN A 72 8.04 6.06 4.84
C ASN A 72 7.07 7.26 4.77
N LYS A 73 7.38 8.29 3.96
CA LYS A 73 6.44 9.40 3.76
C LYS A 73 5.20 8.96 2.97
N LEU A 74 5.40 8.22 1.88
CA LEU A 74 4.31 7.77 1.03
C LEU A 74 3.41 6.75 1.75
N GLU A 75 4.00 5.86 2.56
CA GLU A 75 3.26 4.95 3.46
C GLU A 75 2.37 5.74 4.42
N HIS A 76 2.90 6.78 5.07
CA HIS A 76 2.11 7.64 5.94
C HIS A 76 0.96 8.36 5.19
N ASP A 77 1.20 8.76 3.94
CA ASP A 77 0.15 9.35 3.11
C ASP A 77 -0.96 8.33 2.80
N VAL A 78 -0.63 7.04 2.58
CA VAL A 78 -1.61 5.95 2.41
C VAL A 78 -2.42 5.71 3.68
N ASP A 79 -1.79 5.71 4.85
CA ASP A 79 -2.48 5.59 6.14
C ASP A 79 -3.55 6.67 6.33
N VAL A 80 -3.17 7.92 6.06
CA VAL A 80 -4.09 9.07 6.15
C VAL A 80 -5.25 8.91 5.17
N LEU A 81 -5.00 8.44 3.96
CA LEU A 81 -6.05 8.16 2.98
C LEU A 81 -6.96 7.02 3.41
N ASN A 82 -6.42 5.96 4.03
CA ASN A 82 -7.24 4.85 4.50
C ASN A 82 -8.21 5.29 5.62
N ILE A 83 -7.78 6.16 6.52
CA ILE A 83 -8.67 6.73 7.55
C ILE A 83 -9.84 7.48 6.89
N LYS A 84 -9.56 8.31 5.88
CA LYS A 84 -10.59 9.03 5.12
C LYS A 84 -11.50 8.09 4.35
N LEU A 85 -10.94 7.02 3.77
CA LEU A 85 -11.70 6.00 3.06
C LEU A 85 -12.70 5.32 4.00
N ARG A 86 -12.25 4.91 5.20
CA ARG A 86 -13.14 4.31 6.21
C ARG A 86 -14.27 5.24 6.62
N GLU A 87 -14.00 6.53 6.71
CA GLU A 87 -15.02 7.54 6.97
C GLU A 87 -16.03 7.62 5.80
N SER A 88 -15.55 7.75 4.56
CA SER A 88 -16.39 7.82 3.35
C SER A 88 -17.27 6.58 3.17
N LEU A 89 -16.74 5.39 3.46
CA LEU A 89 -17.47 4.12 3.43
C LEU A 89 -18.63 4.08 4.45
N GLN A 90 -18.49 4.71 5.61
CA GLN A 90 -19.53 4.73 6.66
C GLN A 90 -20.72 5.64 6.32
N TYR A 91 -20.49 6.70 5.55
CA TYR A 91 -21.54 7.64 5.16
C TYR A 91 -22.31 7.22 3.89
N THR A 92 -21.86 6.18 3.20
CA THR A 92 -22.51 5.67 2.00
C THR A 92 -23.55 4.61 2.36
N ASN A 93 -24.78 4.79 1.87
CA ASN A 93 -25.84 3.80 2.05
C ASN A 93 -25.75 2.71 0.98
N TYR A 94 -25.13 1.59 1.35
CA TYR A 94 -25.01 0.44 0.46
C TYR A 94 -26.21 -0.50 0.57
N ASP A 95 -26.70 -0.97 -0.59
CA ASP A 95 -27.63 -2.09 -0.71
C ASP A 95 -26.85 -3.36 -1.12
N ILE A 96 -26.01 -3.83 -0.19
CA ILE A 96 -25.19 -5.04 -0.34
C ILE A 96 -25.22 -5.82 0.99
N ASN A 97 -24.96 -7.13 0.93
CA ASN A 97 -24.97 -7.95 2.14
C ASN A 97 -23.75 -7.68 3.04
N ALA A 98 -23.88 -8.03 4.32
CA ALA A 98 -22.83 -7.82 5.32
C ALA A 98 -21.50 -8.53 5.00
N PHE A 99 -21.53 -9.69 4.32
CA PHE A 99 -20.30 -10.37 3.89
C PHE A 99 -19.55 -9.57 2.83
N THR A 100 -20.27 -8.86 1.96
CA THR A 100 -19.69 -7.97 0.96
C THR A 100 -19.02 -6.79 1.63
N VAL A 101 -19.71 -6.13 2.59
CA VAL A 101 -19.13 -5.05 3.40
C VAL A 101 -17.84 -5.49 4.10
N PHE A 102 -17.86 -6.67 4.72
CA PHE A 102 -16.68 -7.23 5.37
C PHE A 102 -15.54 -7.53 4.37
N THR A 103 -15.87 -8.06 3.19
CA THR A 103 -14.88 -8.35 2.15
C THR A 103 -14.23 -7.08 1.62
N VAL A 104 -15.02 -6.03 1.39
CA VAL A 104 -14.53 -4.70 1.00
C VAL A 104 -13.58 -4.16 2.06
N GLY A 105 -14.01 -4.10 3.32
CA GLY A 105 -13.19 -3.58 4.42
C GLY A 105 -11.82 -4.27 4.52
N ASN A 106 -11.82 -5.61 4.54
CA ASN A 106 -10.57 -6.37 4.56
C ASN A 106 -9.72 -6.13 3.30
N THR A 107 -10.34 -5.93 2.14
CA THR A 107 -9.58 -5.67 0.90
C THR A 107 -8.86 -4.33 1.00
N MET A 108 -9.52 -3.29 1.53
CA MET A 108 -8.91 -1.98 1.73
C MET A 108 -7.77 -2.02 2.75
N ASP A 109 -7.91 -2.79 3.83
CA ASP A 109 -6.84 -3.00 4.81
C ASP A 109 -5.58 -3.61 4.16
N ILE A 110 -5.76 -4.49 3.18
CA ILE A 110 -4.61 -5.11 2.52
C ILE A 110 -3.97 -4.15 1.49
N ILE A 111 -4.70 -3.16 0.96
CA ILE A 111 -4.10 -2.12 0.11
C ILE A 111 -3.04 -1.34 0.92
N GLU A 112 -3.40 -0.89 2.12
CA GLU A 112 -2.47 -0.25 3.08
C GLU A 112 -1.30 -1.19 3.42
N ALA A 113 -1.59 -2.47 3.69
CA ALA A 113 -0.57 -3.45 4.04
C ALA A 113 0.49 -3.70 2.95
N ILE A 114 0.22 -3.32 1.68
CA ILE A 114 1.25 -3.39 0.64
C ILE A 114 2.33 -2.32 0.89
N SER A 115 1.94 -1.07 1.16
CA SER A 115 2.91 0.01 1.44
C SER A 115 3.66 -0.21 2.75
N ASP A 116 3.00 -0.72 3.81
CA ASP A 116 3.65 -1.12 5.06
C ASP A 116 4.71 -2.21 4.81
N ALA A 117 4.37 -3.25 4.04
CA ALA A 117 5.34 -4.30 3.69
C ALA A 117 6.55 -3.75 2.91
N MET A 118 6.36 -2.72 2.08
CA MET A 118 7.44 -2.03 1.37
C MET A 118 8.31 -1.21 2.32
N GLU A 119 7.71 -0.47 3.27
CA GLU A 119 8.44 0.25 4.32
C GLU A 119 9.29 -0.71 5.14
N VAL A 120 8.70 -1.79 5.66
CA VAL A 120 9.40 -2.81 6.45
C VAL A 120 10.57 -3.41 5.67
N ALA A 121 10.41 -3.62 4.36
CA ALA A 121 11.50 -4.12 3.51
C ALA A 121 12.63 -3.09 3.37
N ALA A 122 12.29 -1.82 3.13
CA ALA A 122 13.24 -0.72 2.97
C ALA A 122 13.99 -0.44 4.28
N ASP A 123 13.29 -0.37 5.40
CA ASP A 123 13.87 -0.13 6.74
C ASP A 123 14.82 -1.27 7.14
N TYR A 124 14.48 -2.51 6.77
CA TYR A 124 15.37 -3.65 6.99
C TYR A 124 16.68 -3.51 6.19
N ILE A 125 16.60 -3.07 4.94
CA ILE A 125 17.78 -2.77 4.12
C ILE A 125 18.63 -1.67 4.77
N MET A 126 18.00 -0.58 5.23
CA MET A 126 18.67 0.51 5.92
C MET A 126 19.39 0.06 7.19
N LEU A 127 18.77 -0.81 7.97
CA LEU A 127 19.37 -1.39 9.17
C LEU A 127 20.64 -2.18 8.84
N LEU A 128 20.60 -3.00 7.79
CA LEU A 128 21.75 -3.80 7.36
C LEU A 128 22.92 -2.90 6.93
N LEU A 129 22.67 -1.82 6.19
CA LEU A 129 23.72 -0.92 5.74
C LEU A 129 24.39 -0.16 6.90
N ARG A 130 23.61 0.27 7.91
CA ARG A 130 24.17 0.87 9.14
C ARG A 130 25.03 -0.13 9.91
N SER A 131 24.58 -1.38 10.02
CA SER A 131 25.32 -2.43 10.73
C SER A 131 26.67 -2.77 10.07
N ALA A 132 26.79 -2.51 8.76
CA ALA A 132 28.00 -2.73 7.99
C ALA A 132 28.97 -1.54 7.98
N ASN A 133 28.69 -0.44 8.70
CA ASN A 133 29.44 0.83 8.64
C ASN A 133 29.58 1.41 7.22
N VAL A 134 28.59 1.18 6.34
CA VAL A 134 28.61 1.63 4.94
C VAL A 134 27.91 2.98 4.75
N LEU A 135 27.15 3.46 5.75
CA LEU A 135 26.42 4.73 5.77
C LEU A 135 26.62 5.48 7.09
#